data_AF-A0A0Q8FDU8-F1
#
_entry.id   AF-A0A0Q8FDU8-F1
#
_cell.length_a   1.000
_cell.length_b   1.000
_cell.length_c   1.000
_cell.angle_alpha   90.00
_cell.angle_beta   90.00
_cell.angle_gamma   90.00
#
_symmetry.space_group_name_H-M   'P 1'
#
loop_
_entity.id
_entity.type
_entity.pdbx_description
1 polymer ?
#
loop_
_entity_poly.entity_id
_entity_poly.type
_entity_poly.pdbx_seq_one_letter_code
_entity_poly.pdbx_strand_id
1 'polypeptide(L)' 'MLTRKIDQALDAMAACQDRVPALREIYRADSPESLALGNLLEAVERARRVLRGETAPTAK' A
#
# COMPACT_ATOMS: atom_id res chain seq x y z
N MET A 1 15.54 -8.44 -15.76
CA MET A 1 14.07 -8.61 -15.89
C MET A 1 13.34 -8.54 -14.54
N LEU A 2 13.94 -9.03 -13.45
CA LEU A 2 13.40 -8.94 -12.09
C LEU A 2 13.25 -7.50 -11.58
N THR A 3 14.26 -6.65 -11.79
CA THR A 3 14.26 -5.23 -11.36
C THR A 3 13.08 -4.46 -11.94
N ARG A 4 12.80 -4.61 -13.24
CA ARG A 4 11.66 -3.98 -13.92
C ARG A 4 10.30 -4.38 -13.33
N LYS A 5 10.15 -5.61 -12.84
CA LYS A 5 8.91 -6.05 -12.18
C LYS A 5 8.75 -5.44 -10.80
N ILE A 6 9.86 -5.25 -10.08
CA ILE A 6 9.87 -4.58 -8.78
C ILE A 6 9.54 -3.09 -8.97
N ASP A 7 10.14 -2.43 -9.95
CA ASP A 7 9.87 -1.02 -10.26
C ASP A 7 8.38 -0.80 -10.60
N GLN A 8 7.81 -1.66 -11.46
CA GLN A 8 6.38 -1.61 -11.79
C GLN A 8 5.47 -1.85 -10.57
N ALA A 9 5.86 -2.74 -9.66
CA ALA A 9 5.11 -2.96 -8.44
C ALA A 9 5.17 -1.75 -7.52
N LEU A 10 6.34 -1.10 -7.38
CA LEU A 10 6.51 0.12 -6.60
C LEU A 10 5.70 1.29 -7.19
N ASP A 11 5.65 1.42 -8.52
CA ASP A 11 4.83 2.44 -9.19
C ASP A 11 3.34 2.22 -8.95
N ALA A 12 2.86 0.98 -9.05
CA ALA A 12 1.47 0.64 -8.75
C ALA A 12 1.11 0.91 -7.28
N MET A 13 2.03 0.64 -6.36
CA MET A 13 1.88 0.96 -4.93
C MET A 13 1.83 2.47 -4.68
N ALA A 14 2.68 3.25 -5.36
CA ALA A 14 2.66 4.71 -5.27
C ALA A 14 1.34 5.30 -5.78
N ALA A 15 0.84 4.80 -6.92
CA ALA A 15 -0.46 5.22 -7.46
C ALA A 15 -1.63 4.87 -6.52
N CYS A 16 -1.54 3.75 -5.81
CA CYS A 16 -2.52 3.37 -4.79
C CYS A 16 -2.50 4.36 -3.61
N GLN A 17 -1.33 4.74 -3.14
CA GLN A 17 -1.17 5.68 -2.01
C GLN A 17 -1.68 7.08 -2.32
N ASP A 18 -1.59 7.52 -3.56
CA ASP A 18 -2.10 8.81 -4.01
C ASP A 18 -3.63 8.83 -4.12
N ARG A 19 -4.24 7.75 -4.64
CA ARG A 19 -5.66 7.72 -5.01
C ARG A 19 -6.60 7.23 -3.92
N VAL A 20 -6.15 6.30 -3.06
CA VAL A 20 -7.01 5.70 -2.02
C VAL A 20 -7.47 6.71 -0.97
N PRO A 21 -6.65 7.69 -0.50
CA PRO A 21 -7.12 8.73 0.41
C PRO A 21 -8.29 9.54 -0.17
N ALA A 22 -8.19 9.97 -1.44
CA ALA A 22 -9.26 10.69 -2.12
C ALA A 22 -10.53 9.83 -2.26
N LEU A 23 -10.39 8.53 -2.55
CA LEU A 23 -11.53 7.62 -2.61
C LEU A 23 -12.19 7.44 -1.24
N ARG A 24 -11.40 7.46 -0.15
CA ARG A 24 -11.91 7.34 1.22
C ARG A 24 -12.72 8.56 1.66
N GLU A 25 -12.46 9.75 1.11
CA GLU A 25 -13.25 10.96 1.36
C GLU A 25 -14.69 10.88 0.80
N ILE A 26 -14.91 10.03 -0.21
CA ILE A 26 -16.24 9.81 -0.79
C ILE A 26 -17.12 8.97 0.15
N TYR A 27 -16.52 8.10 0.94
CA TYR A 27 -17.21 7.22 1.87
C TYR A 27 -17.29 7.84 3.27
N ARG A 28 -18.33 7.46 4.03
CA ARG A 28 -18.37 7.81 5.47
C ARG A 28 -17.20 7.16 6.18
N ALA A 29 -16.61 7.86 7.15
CA ALA A 29 -15.41 7.42 7.87
C ALA A 29 -15.55 6.00 8.46
N ASP A 30 -16.72 5.67 9.02
CA ASP A 30 -17.00 4.37 9.68
C ASP A 30 -17.68 3.35 8.75
N SER A 31 -17.70 3.61 7.45
CA SER A 31 -18.26 2.65 6.48
C SER A 31 -17.32 1.44 6.28
N PRO A 32 -17.86 0.26 5.97
CA PRO A 32 -17.06 -0.91 5.58
C PRO A 32 -16.08 -0.60 4.44
N GLU A 33 -16.47 0.26 3.51
CA GLU A 33 -15.65 0.69 2.37
C GLU A 33 -14.45 1.52 2.82
N SER A 34 -14.65 2.51 3.71
CA SER A 34 -13.56 3.31 4.29
C SER A 34 -12.56 2.45 5.07
N LEU A 35 -13.04 1.45 5.80
CA LEU A 35 -12.20 0.47 6.51
C LEU A 35 -11.40 -0.39 5.54
N ALA A 36 -12.03 -0.91 4.48
CA ALA A 36 -11.35 -1.72 3.46
C ALA A 36 -10.25 -0.93 2.74
N LEU A 37 -10.49 0.35 2.45
CA LEU A 37 -9.50 1.25 1.86
C LEU A 37 -8.32 1.54 2.81
N GLY A 38 -8.58 1.68 4.11
CA GLY A 38 -7.52 1.76 5.14
C GLY A 38 -6.64 0.50 5.17
N ASN A 39 -7.26 -0.67 5.19
CA ASN A 39 -6.54 -1.96 5.18
C ASN A 39 -5.70 -2.14 3.91
N LEU A 40 -6.21 -1.68 2.76
CA LEU A 40 -5.48 -1.69 1.50
C LEU A 40 -4.21 -0.83 1.58
N LEU A 41 -4.30 0.39 2.13
CA LEU A 41 -3.14 1.27 2.31
C LEU A 41 -2.07 0.63 3.20
N GLU A 42 -2.46 0.02 4.32
CA GLU A 42 -1.51 -0.67 5.21
C GLU A 42 -0.82 -1.86 4.53
N ALA A 43 -1.55 -2.62 3.73
CA ALA A 43 -0.99 -3.75 2.98
C ALA A 43 0.03 -3.26 1.94
N VAL A 44 -0.28 -2.16 1.25
CA VAL A 44 0.62 -1.51 0.28
C VAL A 44 1.90 -1.02 0.95
N GLU A 45 1.80 -0.36 2.11
CA GLU A 45 2.99 0.08 2.85
C GLU A 45 3.88 -1.09 3.28
N ARG A 46 3.28 -2.17 3.79
CA ARG A 46 4.02 -3.40 4.16
C ARG A 46 4.74 -3.98 2.95
N ALA A 47 4.05 -4.12 1.81
CA ALA A 47 4.63 -4.64 0.59
C ALA A 47 5.78 -3.75 0.07
N ARG A 48 5.63 -2.42 0.15
CA ARG A 48 6.67 -1.46 -0.26
C ARG A 48 7.93 -1.60 0.59
N ARG A 49 7.80 -1.77 1.91
CA ARG A 49 8.95 -2.00 2.82
C ARG A 49 9.70 -3.28 2.44
N VAL A 50 8.98 -4.38 2.19
CA VAL A 50 9.58 -5.65 1.74
C VAL A 50 10.32 -5.47 0.42
N LEU A 51 9.72 -4.81 -0.56
CA LEU A 51 10.34 -4.60 -1.89
C LEU A 51 11.55 -3.67 -1.85
N ARG A 52 11.61 -2.72 -0.91
CA ARG A 52 12.77 -1.85 -0.69
C ARG A 52 13.87 -2.50 0.16
N GLY A 53 13.64 -3.71 0.68
CA GLY A 53 14.56 -4.38 1.60
C GLY A 53 14.57 -3.74 3.00
N GLU A 54 13.59 -2.90 3.33
CA GLU A 54 13.42 -2.22 4.62
C GLU A 54 12.77 -3.14 5.67
N THR A 55 12.95 -4.46 5.56
CA THR A 55 12.44 -5.38 6.58
C THR A 55 13.12 -5.08 7.90
N ALA A 56 12.31 -4.59 8.85
CA ALA A 56 12.63 -4.60 10.27
C ALA A 56 13.17 -5.98 10.66
N PRO A 57 14.17 -6.05 11.56
CA PRO A 57 14.76 -7.32 11.96
C PRO A 57 13.64 -8.26 12.40
N THR A 58 13.54 -9.40 11.71
CA THR A 58 12.78 -10.54 12.19
C THR A 58 13.28 -10.86 13.58
N ALA A 59 12.45 -10.61 14.59
CA ALA A 59 12.65 -11.12 15.93
C ALA A 59 12.92 -12.63 15.83
N LYS A 60 13.97 -13.06 16.54
CA LYS A 60 14.27 -14.48 16.79
C LYS A 60 13.14 -15.15 17.55
#